data_AF-A0A0A3W3S5-F1
#
_entry.id   AF-A0A0A3W3S5-F1
#
_cell.length_a   1.000
_cell.length_b   1.000
_cell.length_c   1.000
_cell.angle_alpha   90.00
_cell.angle_beta   90.00
_cell.angle_gamma   90.00
#
_symmetry.space_group_name_H-M   'P 1'
#
loop_
_entity.id
_entity.type
_entity.pdbx_description
1 polymer ?
#
loop_
_entity_poly.entity_id
_entity_poly.type
_entity_poly.pdbx_seq_one_letter_code
_entity_poly.pdbx_strand_id
1 'polypeptide(L)'
;MITLALFAVGIWIWIEFFRAVPHLEETGVLKNFKVEAVQPVSATYTILEKSFIAPNRRVLHQASPFVGGFNDLAYLSNIDVLLTRQPLPEMQAKLELDKSKRCFQVEGILNDAEREAIQNYVQHFSLIAANKSIANQLRRLKSGQQIQLKGEIVSVRSGTTGQTFAAGIGSKQRDQCQMVKVTRLQVLN
;
A
#
# COMPACT_ATOMS: atom_id res chain seq x y z
N MET A 1 13.93 -17.23 29.83
CA MET A 1 12.81 -16.91 28.92
C MET A 1 12.83 -15.46 28.38
N ILE A 2 13.53 -14.50 28.99
CA ILE A 2 13.59 -13.10 28.51
C ILE A 2 14.46 -12.92 27.24
N THR A 3 15.49 -13.75 27.07
CA THR A 3 16.41 -13.69 25.92
C THR A 3 15.75 -14.05 24.58
N LEU A 4 14.87 -15.05 24.55
CA LEU A 4 14.15 -15.45 23.33
C LEU A 4 13.19 -14.35 22.83
N ALA A 5 12.53 -13.65 23.75
CA ALA A 5 11.63 -12.54 23.41
C ALA A 5 12.40 -11.34 22.82
N LEU A 6 13.56 -11.00 23.38
CA LEU A 6 14.41 -9.91 22.86
C LEU A 6 15.01 -10.23 21.49
N PHE A 7 15.41 -11.48 21.25
CA PHE A 7 15.85 -11.93 19.92
C PHE A 7 14.71 -11.90 18.90
N ALA A 8 13.50 -12.35 19.27
CA ALA A 8 12.35 -12.29 18.39
C ALA A 8 11.98 -10.84 18.02
N VAL A 9 12.03 -9.91 18.98
CA VAL A 9 11.82 -8.47 18.74
C VAL A 9 12.92 -7.91 17.83
N GLY A 10 14.18 -8.25 18.09
CA GLY A 10 15.31 -7.83 17.25
C GLY A 10 15.19 -8.30 15.80
N ILE A 11 14.80 -9.57 15.60
CA ILE A 11 14.55 -10.16 14.27
C ILE A 11 13.34 -9.51 13.59
N TRP A 12 12.26 -9.25 14.33
CA TRP A 12 11.06 -8.60 13.78
C TRP A 12 11.34 -7.17 13.31
N ILE A 13 12.05 -6.39 14.13
CA ILE A 13 12.51 -5.03 13.77
C ILE A 13 13.42 -5.09 12.55
N TRP A 14 14.33 -6.07 12.48
CA TRP A 14 15.21 -6.28 11.32
C TRP A 14 14.41 -6.59 10.04
N ILE A 15 13.46 -7.51 10.10
CA ILE A 15 12.64 -7.91 8.93
C ILE A 15 11.78 -6.74 8.44
N GLU A 16 11.19 -5.95 9.34
CA GLU A 16 10.45 -4.73 8.97
C GLU A 16 11.38 -3.66 8.36
N PHE A 17 12.59 -3.50 8.89
CA PHE A 17 13.55 -2.49 8.43
C PHE A 17 14.14 -2.79 7.04
N PHE A 18 14.44 -4.06 6.75
CA PHE A 18 15.06 -4.51 5.50
C PHE A 18 14.07 -4.84 4.38
N ARG A 19 12.76 -4.71 4.59
CA ARG A 19 11.77 -4.84 3.51
C ARG A 19 11.97 -3.72 2.48
N ALA A 20 12.55 -4.07 1.34
CA ALA A 20 12.67 -3.19 0.19
C ALA A 20 11.29 -2.92 -0.40
N VAL A 21 10.99 -1.67 -0.73
CA VAL A 21 9.80 -1.28 -1.49
C VAL A 21 10.21 -1.23 -2.98
N PRO A 22 9.58 -2.00 -3.87
CA PRO A 22 9.88 -1.97 -5.30
C PRO A 22 9.54 -0.59 -5.88
N HIS A 23 10.23 -0.23 -6.95
CA HIS A 23 9.99 1.05 -7.64
C HIS A 23 10.07 0.94 -9.16
N LEU A 24 9.47 1.91 -9.84
CA LEU A 24 9.33 1.88 -11.30
C LEU A 24 10.65 2.06 -12.06
N GLU A 25 11.73 2.56 -11.46
CA GLU A 25 13.04 2.56 -12.14
C GLU A 25 13.72 1.18 -12.15
N GLU A 26 13.20 0.18 -11.43
CA GLU A 26 13.77 -1.16 -11.47
C GLU A 26 13.45 -1.83 -12.81
N THR A 27 14.49 -2.31 -13.50
CA THR A 27 14.35 -2.96 -14.81
C THR A 27 13.42 -4.19 -14.74
N GLY A 28 13.41 -4.91 -13.62
CA GLY A 28 12.51 -6.04 -13.40
C GLY A 28 11.04 -5.63 -13.33
N VAL A 29 10.73 -4.48 -12.76
CA VAL A 29 9.36 -3.96 -12.63
C VAL A 29 8.84 -3.49 -14.00
N LEU A 30 9.62 -2.68 -14.72
CA LEU A 30 9.21 -2.14 -16.03
C LEU A 30 8.98 -3.21 -17.10
N LYS A 31 9.72 -4.32 -17.03
CA LYS A 31 9.54 -5.45 -17.95
C LYS A 31 8.23 -6.20 -17.72
N ASN A 32 7.76 -6.26 -16.47
CA ASN A 32 6.64 -7.12 -16.09
C ASN A 32 5.32 -6.36 -15.89
N PHE A 33 5.34 -5.04 -15.73
CA PHE A 33 4.15 -4.23 -15.45
C PHE A 33 4.05 -3.02 -16.36
N LYS A 34 2.85 -2.78 -16.89
CA LYS A 34 2.45 -1.52 -17.53
C LYS A 34 1.63 -0.71 -16.54
N VAL A 35 2.07 0.50 -16.27
CA VAL A 35 1.43 1.42 -15.31
C VAL A 35 1.00 2.68 -16.04
N GLU A 36 -0.31 2.89 -16.14
CA GLU A 36 -0.91 4.00 -16.90
C GLU A 36 -1.61 4.95 -15.94
N ALA A 37 -1.32 6.25 -16.05
CA ALA A 37 -1.98 7.27 -15.24
C ALA A 37 -3.44 7.44 -15.65
N VAL A 38 -4.33 7.46 -14.67
CA VAL A 38 -5.78 7.64 -14.85
C VAL A 38 -6.20 9.01 -14.33
N GLN A 39 -5.78 9.37 -13.12
CA GLN A 39 -6.18 10.62 -12.47
C GLN A 39 -5.08 11.13 -11.54
N PRO A 40 -4.77 12.44 -11.52
CA PRO A 40 -3.84 13.00 -10.55
C PRO A 40 -4.44 12.93 -9.13
N VAL A 41 -3.59 12.67 -8.14
CA VAL A 41 -3.93 12.78 -6.72
C VAL A 41 -2.92 13.67 -6.01
N SER A 42 -3.43 14.64 -5.25
CA SER A 42 -2.61 15.53 -4.45
C SER A 42 -3.42 16.01 -3.26
N ALA A 43 -3.07 15.56 -2.06
CA ALA A 43 -3.75 15.96 -0.83
C ALA A 43 -2.89 15.75 0.40
N THR A 44 -3.32 16.34 1.52
CA THR A 44 -2.81 16.04 2.85
C THR A 44 -3.64 14.93 3.46
N TYR A 45 -2.98 13.95 4.08
CA TYR A 45 -3.59 12.79 4.69
C TYR A 45 -3.00 12.54 6.07
N THR A 46 -3.81 12.01 6.98
CA THR A 46 -3.33 11.31 8.17
C THR A 46 -3.28 9.82 7.90
N ILE A 47 -2.15 9.19 8.23
CA ILE A 47 -1.99 7.73 8.11
C ILE A 47 -2.67 7.06 9.29
N LEU A 48 -3.70 6.26 9.02
CA LEU A 48 -4.37 5.45 10.03
C LEU A 48 -3.60 4.14 10.26
N GLU A 49 -3.29 3.45 9.16
CA GLU A 49 -2.60 2.16 9.21
C GLU A 49 -1.65 2.01 8.00
N LYS A 50 -0.59 1.21 8.17
CA LYS A 50 0.31 0.80 7.09
C LYS A 50 0.57 -0.70 7.21
N SER A 51 0.52 -1.40 6.09
CA SER A 51 0.91 -2.81 6.00
C SER A 51 1.84 -3.06 4.83
N PHE A 52 2.82 -3.94 5.04
CA PHE A 52 3.55 -4.57 3.94
C PHE A 52 2.84 -5.84 3.48
N ILE A 53 2.81 -6.04 2.16
CA ILE A 53 2.25 -7.21 1.50
C ILE A 53 3.40 -8.07 1.00
N ALA A 54 3.42 -9.34 1.42
CA ALA A 54 4.36 -10.32 0.91
C ALA A 54 3.82 -10.93 -0.39
N PRO A 55 4.69 -11.27 -1.36
CA PRO A 55 4.25 -12.02 -2.53
C PRO A 55 3.70 -13.40 -2.10
N ASN A 56 2.62 -13.82 -2.74
CA ASN A 56 1.90 -15.06 -2.44
C ASN A 56 2.68 -16.33 -2.87
N ARG A 57 3.73 -16.16 -3.68
CA ARG A 57 4.66 -17.23 -4.08
C ARG A 57 6.09 -16.85 -3.74
N ARG A 58 6.83 -17.80 -3.14
CA ARG A 58 8.30 -17.77 -3.08
C ARG A 58 8.86 -18.02 -4.48
N VAL A 59 8.84 -17.00 -5.34
CA VAL A 59 9.51 -17.06 -6.63
C VAL A 59 10.96 -16.60 -6.42
N LEU A 60 11.91 -17.36 -6.98
CA LEU A 60 13.35 -17.10 -6.87
C LEU A 60 13.67 -15.63 -7.23
N HIS A 61 14.16 -14.89 -6.22
CA HIS A 61 14.75 -13.54 -6.26
C HIS A 61 14.13 -12.49 -7.19
N GLN A 62 13.65 -11.38 -6.60
CA GLN A 62 13.17 -10.14 -7.25
C GLN A 62 14.10 -9.58 -8.36
N ALA A 63 15.38 -9.96 -8.37
CA ALA A 63 16.40 -9.46 -9.29
C ALA A 63 16.73 -10.41 -10.47
N SER A 64 16.04 -11.56 -10.63
CA SER A 64 16.39 -12.50 -11.70
C SER A 64 15.83 -12.05 -13.06
N PRO A 65 16.68 -11.84 -14.08
CA PRO A 65 16.25 -11.41 -15.41
C PRO A 65 15.56 -12.54 -16.21
N PHE A 66 15.48 -13.76 -15.68
CA PHE A 66 15.02 -14.97 -16.38
C PHE A 66 13.64 -15.47 -15.96
N VAL A 67 12.97 -14.82 -14.99
CA VAL A 67 11.68 -15.33 -14.50
C VAL A 67 10.55 -14.53 -15.14
N GLY A 68 10.02 -15.05 -16.25
CA GLY A 68 8.80 -14.53 -16.90
C GLY A 68 7.50 -14.74 -16.11
N GLY A 69 7.57 -14.75 -14.77
CA GLY A 69 6.50 -15.19 -13.87
C GLY A 69 6.22 -14.28 -12.68
N PHE A 70 6.75 -13.04 -12.66
CA PHE A 70 6.41 -12.03 -11.65
C PHE A 70 5.01 -11.46 -11.92
N ASN A 71 3.99 -12.28 -11.78
CA ASN A 71 2.59 -11.89 -11.98
C ASN A 71 1.87 -11.73 -10.63
N ASP A 72 2.55 -11.10 -9.67
CA ASP A 72 2.01 -10.77 -8.35
C ASP A 72 2.20 -9.27 -8.11
N LEU A 73 1.12 -8.60 -7.73
CA LEU A 73 1.10 -7.16 -7.50
C LEU A 73 2.11 -6.73 -6.42
N ALA A 74 2.48 -7.62 -5.49
CA ALA A 74 3.52 -7.35 -4.49
C ALA A 74 4.90 -7.05 -5.09
N TYR A 75 5.19 -7.46 -6.33
CA TYR A 75 6.44 -7.10 -7.01
C TYR A 75 6.45 -5.67 -7.58
N LEU A 76 5.29 -5.02 -7.67
CA LEU A 76 5.14 -3.62 -8.09
C LEU A 76 4.77 -2.71 -6.90
N SER A 77 3.94 -3.20 -6.00
CA SER A 77 3.37 -2.48 -4.86
C SER A 77 3.27 -3.42 -3.67
N ASN A 78 4.24 -3.38 -2.77
CA ASN A 78 4.21 -4.19 -1.54
C ASN A 78 3.84 -3.41 -0.28
N ILE A 79 3.33 -2.18 -0.43
CA ILE A 79 2.96 -1.31 0.68
C ILE A 79 1.55 -0.79 0.45
N ASP A 80 0.72 -1.04 1.45
CA ASP A 80 -0.66 -0.57 1.52
C ASP A 80 -0.78 0.39 2.70
N VAL A 81 -1.49 1.49 2.50
CA VAL A 81 -1.79 2.48 3.55
C VAL A 81 -3.28 2.74 3.63
N LEU A 82 -3.77 2.86 4.86
CA LEU A 82 -5.09 3.39 5.17
C LEU A 82 -4.93 4.84 5.59
N LEU A 83 -5.67 5.73 4.93
CA LEU A 83 -5.53 7.17 5.04
C LEU A 83 -6.87 7.81 5.37
N THR A 84 -6.83 8.95 6.04
CA THR A 84 -7.97 9.86 6.13
C THR A 84 -7.59 11.28 5.78
N ARG A 85 -8.52 12.03 5.19
CA ARG A 85 -8.36 13.48 4.92
C ARG A 85 -8.87 14.36 6.05
N GLN A 86 -9.67 13.83 6.96
CA GLN A 86 -10.22 14.53 8.12
C GLN A 86 -10.17 13.64 9.37
N PRO A 87 -10.18 14.21 10.58
CA PRO A 87 -10.40 13.44 11.79
C PRO A 87 -11.69 12.61 11.66
N LEU A 88 -11.60 11.32 11.97
CA LEU A 88 -12.77 10.46 12.03
C LEU A 88 -13.51 10.75 13.35
N PRO A 89 -14.85 10.59 13.39
CA PRO A 89 -15.58 10.66 14.64
C PRO A 89 -15.06 9.61 15.64
N GLU A 90 -15.39 9.76 16.92
CA GLU A 90 -15.17 8.65 17.86
C GLU A 90 -16.09 7.50 17.46
N MET A 91 -15.50 6.40 17.00
CA MET A 91 -16.23 5.23 16.53
C MET A 91 -15.86 4.01 17.36
N GLN A 92 -16.85 3.16 17.62
CA GLN A 92 -16.59 1.83 18.18
C GLN A 92 -16.10 0.85 17.12
N ALA A 93 -16.47 1.10 15.86
CA ALA A 93 -16.04 0.29 14.73
C ALA A 93 -14.55 0.48 14.44
N LYS A 94 -13.87 -0.61 14.07
CA LYS A 94 -12.46 -0.61 13.69
C LYS A 94 -12.32 -0.67 12.18
N LEU A 95 -11.35 0.09 11.67
CA LEU A 95 -10.91 0.00 10.29
C LEU A 95 -9.60 -0.77 10.27
N GLU A 96 -9.56 -1.88 9.54
CA GLU A 96 -8.38 -2.74 9.49
C GLU A 96 -8.02 -3.11 8.04
N LEU A 97 -6.73 -3.21 7.76
CA LEU A 97 -6.24 -3.63 6.45
C LEU A 97 -6.47 -5.14 6.20
N ASP A 98 -7.32 -5.46 5.22
CA ASP A 98 -7.45 -6.79 4.64
C ASP A 98 -6.38 -6.98 3.55
N LYS A 99 -5.27 -7.59 3.94
CA LYS A 99 -4.12 -7.85 3.06
C LYS A 99 -4.45 -8.72 1.85
N SER A 100 -5.44 -9.60 1.97
CA SER A 100 -5.82 -10.52 0.90
C SER A 100 -6.57 -9.79 -0.21
N LYS A 101 -7.44 -8.85 0.16
CA LYS A 101 -8.21 -8.03 -0.76
C LYS A 101 -7.50 -6.74 -1.17
N ARG A 102 -6.35 -6.44 -0.54
CA ARG A 102 -5.57 -5.21 -0.77
C ARG A 102 -6.48 -4.00 -0.61
N CYS A 103 -7.15 -3.93 0.53
CA CYS A 103 -8.18 -2.95 0.86
C CYS A 103 -8.37 -2.94 2.38
N PHE A 104 -9.30 -2.14 2.89
CA PHE A 104 -9.68 -2.19 4.31
C PHE A 104 -11.05 -2.82 4.48
N GLN A 105 -11.31 -3.28 5.70
CA GLN A 105 -12.62 -3.75 6.16
C GLN A 105 -13.04 -2.95 7.39
N VAL A 106 -14.35 -2.96 7.67
CA VAL A 106 -14.93 -2.34 8.86
C VAL A 106 -15.44 -3.45 9.77
N GLU A 107 -14.94 -3.48 11.00
CA GLU A 107 -15.37 -4.41 12.03
C GLU A 107 -16.22 -3.68 13.07
N GLY A 108 -17.45 -4.15 13.28
CA GLY A 108 -18.40 -3.52 14.21
C GLY A 108 -19.61 -2.92 13.49
N ILE A 109 -20.50 -2.32 14.29
CA ILE A 109 -21.71 -1.67 13.81
C ILE A 109 -21.40 -0.19 13.58
N LEU A 110 -21.78 0.32 12.42
CA LEU A 110 -21.66 1.72 12.06
C LEU A 110 -23.03 2.39 12.12
N ASN A 111 -23.09 3.58 12.72
CA ASN A 111 -24.19 4.51 12.50
C ASN A 111 -24.02 5.27 11.17
N ASP A 112 -25.02 6.07 10.80
CA ASP A 112 -25.03 6.76 9.51
C ASP A 112 -23.91 7.80 9.36
N ALA A 113 -23.62 8.56 10.42
CA ALA A 113 -22.55 9.56 10.41
C ALA A 113 -21.16 8.92 10.28
N GLU A 114 -20.94 7.79 10.95
CA GLU A 114 -19.69 7.02 10.84
C GLU A 114 -19.53 6.45 9.42
N ARG A 115 -20.60 5.92 8.84
CA ARG A 115 -20.61 5.40 7.47
C ARG A 115 -20.29 6.50 6.47
N GLU A 116 -20.90 7.66 6.61
CA GLU A 116 -20.65 8.82 5.76
C GLU A 116 -19.20 9.31 5.88
N ALA A 117 -18.68 9.42 7.11
CA ALA A 117 -17.30 9.81 7.37
C ALA A 117 -16.30 8.85 6.72
N ILE A 118 -16.53 7.53 6.85
CA ILE A 118 -15.70 6.51 6.19
C ILE A 118 -15.77 6.69 4.67
N GLN A 119 -16.97 6.76 4.09
CA GLN A 119 -17.14 6.86 2.64
C GLN A 119 -16.47 8.09 2.02
N ASN A 120 -16.53 9.23 2.71
CA ASN A 120 -16.05 10.51 2.16
C ASN A 120 -14.58 10.81 2.48
N TYR A 121 -14.07 10.34 3.62
CA TYR A 121 -12.76 10.77 4.11
C TYR A 121 -11.71 9.66 4.15
N VAL A 122 -12.11 8.40 4.20
CA VAL A 122 -11.19 7.26 4.26
C VAL A 122 -10.82 6.78 2.87
N GLN A 123 -9.53 6.54 2.65
CA GLN A 123 -9.01 5.95 1.42
C GLN A 123 -7.99 4.88 1.76
N HIS A 124 -7.97 3.80 0.97
CA HIS A 124 -6.89 2.83 0.96
C HIS A 124 -6.10 2.99 -0.32
N PHE A 125 -4.79 3.11 -0.18
CA PHE A 125 -3.88 3.14 -1.31
C PHE A 125 -2.88 1.99 -1.26
N SER A 126 -2.86 1.20 -2.33
CA SER A 126 -1.72 0.37 -2.71
C SER A 126 -0.68 1.26 -3.41
N LEU A 127 0.41 1.58 -2.74
CA LEU A 127 1.38 2.56 -3.22
C LEU A 127 2.43 1.92 -4.13
N ILE A 128 2.76 2.62 -5.21
CA ILE A 128 3.82 2.30 -6.17
C ILE A 128 4.83 3.45 -6.13
N ALA A 129 6.08 3.16 -5.80
CA ALA A 129 7.11 4.19 -5.78
C ALA A 129 7.57 4.53 -7.20
N ALA A 130 7.58 5.82 -7.56
CA ALA A 130 8.12 6.24 -8.85
C ALA A 130 9.63 5.97 -8.99
N ASN A 131 10.39 6.07 -7.91
CA ASN A 131 11.85 5.90 -7.89
C ASN A 131 12.34 5.43 -6.51
N LYS A 132 13.65 5.15 -6.41
CA LYS A 132 14.31 4.68 -5.18
C LYS A 132 14.16 5.66 -4.01
N SER A 133 14.16 6.97 -4.27
CA SER A 133 14.00 7.98 -3.22
C SER A 133 12.61 7.90 -2.59
N ILE A 134 11.55 7.83 -3.42
CA ILE A 134 10.18 7.68 -2.96
C ILE A 134 9.99 6.34 -2.24
N ALA A 135 10.54 5.24 -2.75
CA ALA A 135 10.48 3.92 -2.09
C ALA A 135 11.03 3.97 -0.66
N ASN A 136 12.16 4.66 -0.47
CA ASN A 136 12.74 4.85 0.86
C ASN A 136 11.87 5.68 1.79
N GLN A 137 11.18 6.70 1.28
CA GLN A 137 10.26 7.52 2.07
C GLN A 137 9.00 6.73 2.45
N LEU A 138 8.38 6.03 1.50
CA LEU A 138 7.21 5.19 1.73
C LEU A 138 7.47 4.13 2.81
N ARG A 139 8.64 3.49 2.78
CA ARG A 139 9.04 2.50 3.79
C ARG A 139 8.99 3.06 5.22
N ARG A 140 9.31 4.34 5.41
CA ARG A 140 9.45 5.00 6.72
C ARG A 140 8.15 5.57 7.28
N LEU A 141 7.05 5.50 6.52
CA LEU A 141 5.74 5.93 6.98
C LEU A 141 5.30 5.16 8.24
N LYS A 142 4.59 5.87 9.12
CA LYS A 142 4.05 5.37 10.39
C LYS A 142 2.61 5.87 10.56
N SER A 143 1.79 5.09 11.27
CA SER A 143 0.47 5.52 11.72
C SER A 143 0.56 6.79 12.58
N GLY A 144 -0.47 7.62 12.50
CA GLY A 144 -0.59 8.92 13.15
C GLY A 144 0.14 10.07 12.42
N GLN A 145 0.99 9.77 11.43
CA GLN A 145 1.68 10.83 10.70
C GLN A 145 0.75 11.57 9.74
N GLN A 146 0.89 12.89 9.68
CA GLN A 146 0.37 13.68 8.58
C GLN A 146 1.38 13.72 7.43
N ILE A 147 0.89 13.53 6.21
CA ILE A 147 1.70 13.53 5.00
C ILE A 147 1.03 14.39 3.92
N GLN A 148 1.83 15.11 3.15
CA GLN A 148 1.41 15.60 1.85
C GLN A 148 1.85 14.58 0.79
N LEU A 149 0.87 14.00 0.10
CA LEU A 149 1.09 13.00 -0.95
C LEU A 149 0.71 13.60 -2.30
N LYS A 150 1.61 13.47 -3.29
CA LYS A 150 1.33 13.76 -4.70
C LYS A 150 1.71 12.55 -5.56
N GLY A 151 0.83 12.23 -6.50
CA GLY A 151 0.96 11.08 -7.37
C GLY A 151 -0.15 11.01 -8.39
N GLU A 152 -0.37 9.81 -8.90
CA GLU A 152 -1.40 9.50 -9.87
C GLU A 152 -2.09 8.19 -9.46
N ILE A 153 -3.41 8.17 -9.48
CA ILE A 153 -4.18 6.92 -9.52
C ILE A 153 -3.87 6.26 -10.86
N VAL A 154 -3.55 4.96 -10.83
CA VAL A 154 -3.06 4.23 -11.99
C VAL A 154 -3.85 2.96 -12.27
N SER A 155 -3.94 2.62 -13.56
CA SER A 155 -4.26 1.29 -14.04
C SER A 155 -2.96 0.49 -14.14
N VAL A 156 -2.96 -0.76 -13.67
CA VAL A 156 -1.81 -1.66 -13.79
C VAL A 156 -2.23 -2.89 -14.56
N ARG A 157 -1.42 -3.25 -15.55
CA ARG A 157 -1.55 -4.49 -16.30
C ARG A 157 -0.24 -5.26 -16.30
N SER A 158 -0.32 -6.58 -16.40
CA SER A 158 0.83 -7.40 -16.74
C SER A 158 1.37 -6.99 -18.11
N GLY A 159 2.69 -6.82 -18.21
CA GLY A 159 3.37 -6.50 -19.46
C GLY A 159 3.30 -7.63 -20.48
N THR A 160 3.19 -8.88 -20.02
CA THR A 160 3.17 -10.09 -20.87
C THR A 160 1.76 -10.58 -21.16
N THR A 161 0.91 -10.73 -20.15
CA THR A 161 -0.44 -11.30 -20.32
C THR A 161 -1.53 -10.26 -20.51
N GLY A 162 -1.24 -8.97 -20.24
CA GLY A 162 -2.25 -7.91 -20.25
C GLY A 162 -3.25 -7.98 -19.09
N GLN A 163 -3.14 -8.96 -18.19
CA GLN A 163 -4.01 -9.12 -17.03
C GLN A 163 -4.01 -7.86 -16.17
N THR A 164 -5.19 -7.35 -15.84
CA THR A 164 -5.35 -6.20 -14.95
C THR A 164 -5.12 -6.58 -13.50
N PHE A 165 -4.36 -5.76 -12.80
CA PHE A 165 -4.23 -5.79 -11.34
C PHE A 165 -5.05 -4.65 -10.73
N ALA A 166 -5.70 -4.93 -9.60
CA ALA A 166 -6.48 -3.94 -8.88
C ALA A 166 -6.44 -4.20 -7.36
N ALA A 167 -6.57 -3.13 -6.60
CA ALA A 167 -6.87 -3.16 -5.17
C ALA A 167 -8.39 -3.38 -4.96
N GLY A 168 -8.79 -3.91 -3.80
CA GLY A 168 -10.20 -4.04 -3.43
C GLY A 168 -11.01 -5.13 -4.13
N ILE A 169 -10.38 -6.10 -4.81
CA ILE A 169 -11.11 -7.22 -5.41
C ILE A 169 -11.81 -8.03 -4.31
N GLY A 170 -13.15 -8.13 -4.39
CA GLY A 170 -13.98 -8.82 -3.39
C GLY A 170 -14.22 -8.03 -2.10
N SER A 171 -13.80 -6.76 -2.01
CA SER A 171 -14.09 -5.88 -0.87
C SER A 171 -15.42 -5.14 -1.04
N LYS A 172 -16.11 -4.88 0.07
CA LYS A 172 -17.29 -3.99 0.09
C LYS A 172 -16.90 -2.51 -0.04
N GLN A 173 -15.64 -2.19 0.22
CA GLN A 173 -15.06 -0.83 0.19
C GLN A 173 -14.24 -0.58 -1.09
N ARG A 174 -14.47 -1.37 -2.14
CA ARG A 174 -13.65 -1.37 -3.36
C ARG A 174 -13.44 0.03 -3.96
N ASP A 175 -14.47 0.86 -3.97
CA ASP A 175 -14.41 2.20 -4.59
C ASP A 175 -13.43 3.15 -3.88
N GLN A 176 -13.07 2.83 -2.63
CA GLN A 176 -12.10 3.58 -1.82
C GLN A 176 -10.69 2.99 -1.89
N CYS A 177 -10.50 1.88 -2.61
CA CYS A 177 -9.26 1.12 -2.67
C CYS A 177 -8.61 1.28 -4.04
N GLN A 178 -7.52 2.05 -4.10
CA GLN A 178 -6.90 2.49 -5.35
C GLN A 178 -5.41 2.14 -5.40
N MET A 179 -4.87 1.96 -6.60
CA MET A 179 -3.42 1.91 -6.80
C MET A 179 -2.92 3.30 -7.15
N VAL A 180 -1.85 3.72 -6.48
CA VAL A 180 -1.31 5.08 -6.61
C VAL A 180 0.18 5.05 -6.88
N LYS A 181 0.60 5.60 -8.01
CA LYS A 181 2.01 5.91 -8.28
C LYS A 181 2.37 7.21 -7.58
N VAL A 182 3.20 7.11 -6.54
CA VAL A 182 3.64 8.25 -5.74
C VAL A 182 4.87 8.87 -6.38
N THR A 183 4.81 10.17 -6.65
CA THR A 183 5.91 10.95 -7.24
C THR A 183 6.52 11.93 -6.25
N ARG A 184 5.77 12.33 -5.22
CA ARG A 184 6.27 13.14 -4.11
C ARG A 184 5.54 12.78 -2.82
N LEU A 185 6.31 12.74 -1.74
CA LEU A 185 5.83 12.52 -0.38
C LEU A 185 6.56 13.50 0.53
N GLN A 186 5.84 14.08 1.48
CA GLN A 186 6.42 14.93 2.51
C GLN A 186 5.72 14.64 3.83
N VAL A 187 6.48 14.30 4.86
CA VAL A 187 5.94 14.20 6.22
C VAL A 187 5.78 15.62 6.76
N LEU A 188 4.60 15.90 7.31
CA LEU A 188 4.28 17.16 7.96
C LEU A 188 4.54 16.99 9.46
N ASN A 189 5.35 17.88 10.02
CA ASN A 189 5.68 17.90 11.44
C ASN A 189 4.63 18.66 12.24
#